data_AF-A0A2P8QSS7-F1
#
_entry.id   AF-A0A2P8QSS7-F1
#
_cell.length_a   1.000
_cell.length_b   1.000
_cell.length_c   1.000
_cell.angle_alpha   90.00
_cell.angle_beta   90.00
_cell.angle_gamma   90.00
#
_symmetry.space_group_name_H-M   'P 1'
#
loop_
_entity.id
_entity.type
_entity.pdbx_description
1 polymer ?
#
loop_
_entity_poly.entity_id
_entity_poly.type
_entity_poly.pdbx_seq_one_letter_code
_entity_poly.pdbx_strand_id
1 'polypeptide(L)'
;MEKAYNDPNCSSLVATANSVADPEINTTAKQPTTSYTRSQGKRYRYLLTLGFVAAIALHALKAGAATPEEAIVVANANPSNSSFPTRYYSGVPVPDWNNITFKNMMFSEAGGTELPNIKSRGMKARRVWQAGQSVADVMEMGDFEASEFGIEKLSVRNIASMTGANLKTLKLDSLELTKWQTIADLTKAIPSLGKLQVADVPPIRDLVAKLARSYALDDQTIANLLKTYPVLKNVELGKYINLGNYKLTDIPGLTDAALQKFANWQNNIIGKVPGLALLPFGKFPGIPAADLTAVGKVDLPLGTLESDRHRSISGSDRSGFNVSCESKCAHIELAGSGELTGAQWISGKSQKVRGGFGVLGNLFDRREPTGRHPFGKSFKQVIWNVNEANGSITTAMFFRICKRGIPDLGCSPYSIGPVQFLNYKEMDAILLGRPLSVPR
;
A
#
# COMPACT_ATOMS: atom_id res chain seq x y z
N MET A 1 46.04 14.22 49.17
CA MET A 1 45.38 12.96 49.59
C MET A 1 44.86 12.22 48.34
N GLU A 2 45.69 11.66 47.44
CA GLU A 2 47.06 11.13 47.56
C GLU A 2 47.15 9.82 48.36
N LYS A 3 47.23 8.69 47.65
CA LYS A 3 48.49 7.94 47.47
C LYS A 3 48.36 6.97 46.29
N ALA A 4 49.49 6.72 45.62
CA ALA A 4 49.67 5.63 44.67
C ALA A 4 50.64 4.60 45.28
N TYR A 5 50.76 3.42 44.66
CA TYR A 5 51.89 2.53 44.88
C TYR A 5 52.24 1.78 43.58
N ASN A 6 53.54 1.70 43.27
CA ASN A 6 54.12 0.96 42.15
C ASN A 6 55.04 -0.12 42.72
N ASP A 7 55.26 -1.22 41.98
CA ASP A 7 56.58 -1.90 41.99
C ASP A 7 56.78 -2.67 40.65
N PRO A 8 58.01 -2.87 40.11
CA PRO A 8 58.24 -3.33 38.74
C PRO A 8 59.17 -4.58 38.61
N ASN A 9 59.84 -4.71 37.46
CA ASN A 9 61.01 -5.58 37.15
C ASN A 9 60.81 -7.07 36.82
N CYS A 10 60.84 -7.40 35.53
CA CYS A 10 61.93 -8.14 34.83
C CYS A 10 61.56 -8.24 33.32
N SER A 11 62.38 -7.88 32.32
CA SER A 11 63.83 -8.09 32.06
C SER A 11 64.20 -9.56 31.81
N SER A 12 64.94 -9.96 30.76
CA SER A 12 65.47 -9.28 29.54
C SER A 12 66.21 -10.30 28.65
N LEU A 13 66.33 -10.08 27.31
CA LEU A 13 67.34 -10.59 26.32
C LEU A 13 66.73 -10.43 24.88
N VAL A 14 67.32 -9.89 23.79
CA VAL A 14 68.70 -9.55 23.34
C VAL A 14 69.54 -10.78 22.96
N ALA A 15 70.17 -10.95 21.77
CA ALA A 15 70.22 -10.26 20.45
C ALA A 15 70.32 -11.35 19.31
N THR A 16 70.72 -11.21 18.03
CA THR A 16 71.29 -10.18 17.09
C THR A 16 71.01 -10.72 15.65
N ALA A 17 70.56 -9.98 14.63
CA ALA A 17 71.21 -8.96 13.75
C ALA A 17 71.93 -9.50 12.49
N ASN A 18 72.09 -8.62 11.47
CA ASN A 18 72.75 -8.76 10.14
C ASN A 18 71.99 -9.51 9.03
N SER A 19 72.14 -9.22 7.71
CA SER A 19 72.27 -7.98 6.89
C SER A 19 72.61 -8.38 5.41
N VAL A 20 72.74 -7.41 4.48
CA VAL A 20 73.24 -7.54 3.07
C VAL A 20 72.22 -8.12 2.07
N ALA A 21 72.10 -7.69 0.80
CA ALA A 21 72.25 -6.38 0.11
C ALA A 21 71.72 -6.53 -1.35
N ASP A 22 71.30 -5.42 -2.01
CA ASP A 22 70.98 -5.38 -3.45
C ASP A 22 72.24 -5.43 -4.35
N PRO A 23 72.09 -5.70 -5.66
CA PRO A 23 72.10 -4.54 -6.59
C PRO A 23 71.16 -4.66 -7.83
N GLU A 24 70.86 -3.51 -8.43
CA GLU A 24 70.20 -3.38 -9.74
C GLU A 24 71.12 -3.73 -10.93
N ILE A 25 70.57 -4.26 -12.03
CA ILE A 25 71.09 -4.09 -13.42
C ILE A 25 69.90 -3.92 -14.39
N ASN A 26 70.08 -3.16 -15.47
CA ASN A 26 69.02 -2.62 -16.34
C ASN A 26 69.27 -2.92 -17.85
N THR A 27 68.19 -2.99 -18.66
CA THR A 27 68.15 -3.16 -20.14
C THR A 27 68.70 -4.51 -20.68
N THR A 28 68.30 -5.07 -21.83
CA THR A 28 67.92 -4.52 -23.16
C THR A 28 66.88 -5.40 -23.89
N ALA A 29 66.38 -4.96 -25.05
CA ALA A 29 65.31 -5.63 -25.83
C ALA A 29 65.80 -6.42 -27.06
N LYS A 30 64.98 -7.38 -27.52
CA LYS A 30 65.01 -7.94 -28.89
C LYS A 30 63.64 -8.46 -29.33
N GLN A 31 63.22 -8.13 -30.55
CA GLN A 31 62.07 -8.75 -31.22
C GLN A 31 62.45 -10.09 -31.86
N PRO A 32 61.45 -10.96 -32.07
CA PRO A 32 61.40 -11.77 -33.28
C PRO A 32 60.07 -11.59 -34.04
N THR A 33 60.18 -11.30 -35.34
CA THR A 33 59.17 -11.76 -36.32
C THR A 33 59.34 -13.29 -36.48
N THR A 34 58.32 -14.08 -36.83
CA THR A 34 57.60 -14.07 -38.11
C THR A 34 56.20 -14.69 -38.03
N SER A 35 55.47 -14.67 -39.14
CA SER A 35 54.09 -15.14 -39.30
C SER A 35 53.97 -16.64 -39.58
N TYR A 36 52.81 -17.25 -39.30
CA TYR A 36 52.12 -18.13 -40.27
C TYR A 36 50.61 -18.33 -40.01
N THR A 37 49.88 -18.78 -41.06
CA THR A 37 48.56 -19.46 -41.06
C THR A 37 47.36 -18.89 -40.27
N ARG A 38 47.09 -17.57 -40.38
CA ARG A 38 45.80 -16.94 -39.98
C ARG A 38 44.60 -17.32 -40.87
N SER A 39 44.23 -18.60 -40.95
CA SER A 39 43.19 -19.11 -41.88
C SER A 39 42.02 -19.85 -41.22
N GLN A 40 42.25 -20.92 -40.45
CA GLN A 40 41.16 -21.81 -40.02
C GLN A 40 40.18 -21.19 -39.00
N GLY A 41 40.63 -20.26 -38.16
CA GLY A 41 39.82 -19.64 -37.09
C GLY A 41 38.60 -18.84 -37.55
N LYS A 42 38.45 -18.56 -38.85
CA LYS A 42 37.24 -17.91 -39.39
C LYS A 42 36.08 -18.88 -39.64
N ARG A 43 36.33 -20.11 -40.11
CA ARG A 43 35.25 -21.06 -40.47
C ARG A 43 34.45 -21.52 -39.25
N TYR A 44 35.12 -21.86 -38.15
CA TYR A 44 34.46 -22.25 -36.90
C TYR A 44 33.61 -21.12 -36.29
N ARG A 45 34.05 -19.85 -36.42
CA ARG A 45 33.25 -18.70 -35.96
C ARG A 45 31.92 -18.58 -36.73
N TYR A 46 31.94 -18.71 -38.06
CA TYR A 46 30.70 -18.69 -38.85
C TYR A 46 29.76 -19.85 -38.51
N LEU A 47 30.27 -21.07 -38.33
CA LEU A 47 29.47 -22.24 -37.95
C LEU A 47 28.83 -22.07 -36.56
N LEU A 48 29.57 -21.55 -35.58
CA LEU A 48 29.03 -21.27 -34.24
C LEU A 48 27.95 -20.17 -34.27
N THR A 49 28.15 -19.10 -35.04
CA THR A 49 27.11 -18.05 -35.20
C THR A 49 25.86 -18.55 -35.93
N LEU A 50 26.01 -19.39 -36.96
CA LEU A 50 24.88 -19.98 -37.67
C LEU A 50 24.09 -20.96 -36.79
N GLY A 51 24.78 -21.80 -36.01
CA GLY A 51 24.15 -22.69 -35.03
C GLY A 51 23.37 -21.93 -33.96
N PHE A 52 23.92 -20.82 -33.45
CA PHE A 52 23.26 -19.98 -32.46
C PHE A 52 22.00 -19.27 -33.01
N VAL A 53 22.10 -18.69 -34.22
CA VAL A 53 20.94 -18.05 -34.89
C VAL A 53 19.85 -19.08 -35.22
N ALA A 54 20.22 -20.28 -35.69
CA ALA A 54 19.26 -21.35 -35.93
C ALA A 54 18.58 -21.84 -34.64
N ALA A 55 19.31 -21.96 -33.53
CA ALA A 55 18.75 -22.34 -32.24
C ALA A 55 17.74 -21.31 -31.71
N ILE A 56 18.00 -20.01 -31.90
CA ILE A 56 17.07 -18.92 -31.59
C ILE A 56 15.82 -19.00 -32.49
N ALA A 57 16.00 -19.20 -33.80
CA ALA A 57 14.87 -19.32 -34.74
C ALA A 57 13.95 -20.51 -34.41
N LEU A 58 14.50 -21.67 -34.04
CA LEU A 58 13.68 -22.83 -33.63
C LEU A 58 12.98 -22.63 -32.28
N HIS A 59 13.52 -21.80 -31.37
CA HIS A 59 12.80 -21.42 -30.14
C HIS A 59 11.68 -20.42 -30.43
N ALA A 60 11.94 -19.42 -31.28
CA ALA A 60 10.93 -18.45 -31.72
C ALA A 60 9.76 -19.10 -32.47
N LEU A 61 9.97 -20.22 -33.17
CA LEU A 61 8.91 -20.99 -33.83
C LEU A 61 8.14 -21.93 -32.89
N LYS A 62 8.61 -22.17 -31.65
CA LYS A 62 7.89 -22.93 -30.61
C LYS A 62 7.15 -22.03 -29.62
N ALA A 63 7.59 -20.80 -29.42
CA ALA A 63 6.83 -19.78 -28.72
C ALA A 63 5.76 -19.22 -29.68
N GLY A 64 4.50 -19.65 -29.51
CA GLY A 64 3.39 -19.23 -30.37
C GLY A 64 3.26 -17.71 -30.45
N ALA A 65 2.91 -17.20 -31.64
CA ALA A 65 2.98 -15.77 -31.96
C ALA A 65 2.13 -14.88 -31.02
N ALA A 66 2.81 -14.19 -30.11
CA ALA A 66 2.26 -13.01 -29.44
C ALA A 66 2.37 -11.80 -30.37
N THR A 67 1.30 -11.01 -30.46
CA THR A 67 1.27 -9.77 -31.25
C THR A 67 2.15 -8.68 -30.60
N PRO A 68 2.76 -7.78 -31.40
CA PRO A 68 3.68 -6.78 -30.88
C PRO A 68 2.95 -5.58 -30.27
N GLU A 69 2.64 -5.66 -28.97
CA GLU A 69 2.36 -4.47 -28.15
C GLU A 69 3.57 -4.13 -27.27
N GLU A 70 3.93 -2.85 -27.31
CA GLU A 70 4.75 -2.10 -26.35
C GLU A 70 5.95 -2.82 -25.72
N ALA A 71 7.10 -2.73 -26.40
CA ALA A 71 8.40 -2.87 -25.76
C ALA A 71 8.61 -1.73 -24.75
N ILE A 72 8.25 -1.97 -23.49
CA ILE A 72 8.33 -0.98 -22.40
C ILE A 72 9.78 -0.50 -22.26
N VAL A 73 10.03 0.73 -22.68
CA VAL A 73 11.22 1.47 -22.29
C VAL A 73 11.13 1.69 -20.78
N VAL A 74 11.95 0.96 -20.02
CA VAL A 74 12.13 1.22 -18.59
C VAL A 74 12.90 2.53 -18.44
N ALA A 75 12.18 3.63 -18.60
CA ALA A 75 12.64 4.94 -18.19
C ALA A 75 12.86 4.87 -16.68
N ASN A 76 14.08 5.14 -16.22
CA ASN A 76 14.33 5.45 -14.82
C ASN A 76 13.61 6.76 -14.51
N ALA A 77 12.35 6.64 -14.08
CA ALA A 77 11.64 7.69 -13.40
C ALA A 77 12.37 7.96 -12.09
N ASN A 78 13.32 8.91 -12.11
CA ASN A 78 13.70 9.63 -10.90
C ASN A 78 12.37 10.04 -10.24
N PRO A 79 12.09 9.62 -9.00
CA PRO A 79 10.85 10.01 -8.33
C PRO A 79 10.83 11.54 -8.29
N SER A 80 9.83 12.13 -8.95
CA SER A 80 9.69 13.58 -9.03
C SER A 80 9.65 14.11 -7.61
N ASN A 81 10.49 15.11 -7.30
CA ASN A 81 10.79 15.51 -5.92
C ASN A 81 9.67 16.37 -5.31
N SER A 82 8.41 15.99 -5.52
CA SER A 82 7.24 16.52 -4.87
C SER A 82 7.19 16.01 -3.43
N SER A 83 7.52 16.88 -2.48
CA SER A 83 7.35 16.59 -1.06
C SER A 83 5.90 16.20 -0.74
N PHE A 84 5.73 15.20 0.13
CA PHE A 84 4.41 14.82 0.62
C PHE A 84 3.76 16.03 1.35
N PRO A 85 2.45 16.31 1.18
CA PRO A 85 1.82 17.49 1.78
C PRO A 85 1.96 17.51 3.30
N THR A 86 2.77 18.44 3.80
CA THR A 86 3.25 18.50 5.19
C THR A 86 3.03 19.89 5.75
N ARG A 87 2.61 19.96 7.01
CA ARG A 87 2.50 21.18 7.82
C ARG A 87 3.21 20.94 9.15
N TYR A 88 3.63 22.01 9.82
CA TYR A 88 4.32 21.89 11.12
C TYR A 88 3.38 22.31 12.26
N TYR A 89 3.37 21.54 13.34
CA TYR A 89 2.69 21.88 14.59
C TYR A 89 3.71 21.86 15.73
N SER A 90 3.97 23.02 16.34
CA SER A 90 5.02 23.19 17.36
C SER A 90 6.38 22.61 16.97
N GLY A 91 6.78 22.79 15.70
CA GLY A 91 8.02 22.24 15.13
C GLY A 91 7.95 20.77 14.68
N VAL A 92 6.87 20.04 14.97
CA VAL A 92 6.69 18.64 14.54
C VAL A 92 6.05 18.59 13.15
N PRO A 93 6.66 17.93 12.15
CA PRO A 93 6.03 17.71 10.84
C PRO A 93 4.87 16.73 10.98
N VAL A 94 3.70 17.13 10.48
CA VAL A 94 2.49 16.32 10.41
C VAL A 94 1.84 16.44 9.02
N PRO A 95 1.05 15.45 8.58
CA PRO A 95 0.35 15.52 7.30
C PRO A 95 -0.58 16.73 7.21
N ASP A 96 -0.59 17.40 6.07
CA ASP A 96 -1.64 18.36 5.73
C ASP A 96 -2.81 17.65 5.07
N TRP A 97 -3.71 17.16 5.91
CA TRP A 97 -4.93 16.44 5.51
C TRP A 97 -5.81 17.23 4.52
N ASN A 98 -5.69 18.56 4.40
CA ASN A 98 -6.46 19.34 3.43
C ASN A 98 -5.92 19.23 1.99
N ASN A 99 -4.68 18.77 1.82
CA ASN A 99 -4.02 18.61 0.52
C ASN A 99 -3.72 17.13 0.17
N ILE A 100 -4.20 16.19 0.99
CA ILE A 100 -4.06 14.74 0.79
C ILE A 100 -5.42 14.16 0.39
N THR A 101 -5.43 13.34 -0.66
CA THR A 101 -6.59 12.67 -1.24
C THR A 101 -6.21 11.23 -1.59
N PHE A 102 -7.17 10.34 -1.86
CA PHE A 102 -6.83 9.00 -2.35
C PHE A 102 -6.26 9.00 -3.78
N LYS A 103 -6.51 10.06 -4.58
CA LYS A 103 -6.00 10.18 -5.95
C LYS A 103 -4.52 10.63 -6.03
N ASN A 104 -4.04 11.48 -5.12
CA ASN A 104 -2.65 11.97 -5.14
C ASN A 104 -1.68 11.13 -4.28
N MET A 105 -2.18 10.16 -3.51
CA MET A 105 -1.33 9.11 -2.94
C MET A 105 -1.04 8.04 -4.01
N MET A 106 0.23 7.85 -4.34
CA MET A 106 0.70 6.87 -5.34
C MET A 106 1.58 5.79 -4.71
N PHE A 107 1.44 4.55 -5.16
CA PHE A 107 2.36 3.47 -4.77
C PHE A 107 3.76 3.70 -5.36
N SER A 108 4.82 3.48 -4.58
CA SER A 108 6.21 3.60 -5.05
C SER A 108 6.79 2.30 -5.60
N GLU A 109 6.17 1.15 -5.27
CA GLU A 109 6.61 -0.19 -5.69
C GLU A 109 5.37 -1.02 -6.06
N ALA A 110 5.53 -2.02 -6.94
CA ALA A 110 4.43 -2.90 -7.35
C ALA A 110 4.21 -4.05 -6.35
N GLY A 111 2.99 -4.61 -6.33
CA GLY A 111 2.67 -5.74 -5.47
C GLY A 111 1.27 -6.32 -5.71
N GLY A 112 0.90 -7.33 -4.92
CA GLY A 112 -0.43 -7.93 -5.01
C GLY A 112 -0.64 -9.11 -4.07
N THR A 113 -1.88 -9.54 -3.96
CA THR A 113 -2.29 -10.72 -3.19
C THR A 113 -3.59 -11.31 -3.74
N GLU A 114 -3.78 -12.62 -3.56
CA GLU A 114 -5.03 -13.31 -3.86
C GLU A 114 -5.93 -13.29 -2.63
N LEU A 115 -7.22 -13.04 -2.84
CA LEU A 115 -8.20 -12.93 -1.77
C LEU A 115 -8.86 -14.29 -1.52
N PRO A 116 -9.23 -14.62 -0.26
CA PRO A 116 -9.85 -15.89 0.05
C PRO A 116 -11.16 -16.05 -0.74
N ASN A 117 -11.31 -17.20 -1.41
CA ASN A 117 -12.45 -17.50 -2.29
C ASN A 117 -13.76 -17.66 -1.50
N ILE A 118 -14.38 -16.52 -1.18
CA ILE A 118 -15.58 -16.40 -0.35
C ILE A 118 -16.66 -15.71 -1.18
N LYS A 119 -17.83 -16.34 -1.28
CA LYS A 119 -18.96 -15.85 -2.07
C LYS A 119 -19.59 -14.59 -1.45
N SER A 120 -19.02 -13.43 -1.77
CA SER A 120 -19.52 -12.10 -1.38
C SER A 120 -19.65 -11.23 -2.64
N ARG A 121 -20.81 -10.57 -2.79
CA ARG A 121 -21.15 -9.80 -3.99
C ARG A 121 -20.22 -8.58 -4.12
N GLY A 122 -19.63 -8.39 -5.30
CA GLY A 122 -18.59 -7.37 -5.56
C GLY A 122 -17.18 -7.69 -5.04
N MET A 123 -16.98 -8.77 -4.28
CA MET A 123 -15.64 -9.11 -3.76
C MET A 123 -14.73 -9.63 -4.89
N LYS A 124 -13.55 -9.01 -5.06
CA LYS A 124 -12.54 -9.45 -6.04
C LYS A 124 -11.86 -10.75 -5.58
N ALA A 125 -11.36 -11.52 -6.55
CA ALA A 125 -10.50 -12.68 -6.29
C ALA A 125 -9.01 -12.30 -6.06
N ARG A 126 -8.58 -11.11 -6.51
CA ARG A 126 -7.18 -10.64 -6.40
C ARG A 126 -7.15 -9.12 -6.25
N ARG A 127 -6.14 -8.61 -5.54
CA ARG A 127 -5.79 -7.18 -5.51
C ARG A 127 -4.34 -7.03 -5.96
N VAL A 128 -4.08 -6.15 -6.91
CA VAL A 128 -2.75 -5.92 -7.53
C VAL A 128 -2.56 -4.42 -7.67
N TRP A 129 -1.33 -3.95 -7.50
CA TRP A 129 -0.95 -2.56 -7.71
C TRP A 129 0.41 -2.44 -8.41
N GLN A 130 0.61 -1.33 -9.10
CA GLN A 130 1.87 -0.98 -9.78
C GLN A 130 2.46 0.30 -9.17
N ALA A 131 3.77 0.49 -9.34
CA ALA A 131 4.41 1.77 -9.02
C ALA A 131 3.79 2.90 -9.89
N GLY A 132 3.56 4.08 -9.30
CA GLY A 132 2.85 5.19 -9.93
C GLY A 132 1.32 5.09 -9.94
N GLN A 133 0.73 3.95 -9.57
CA GLN A 133 -0.73 3.80 -9.50
C GLN A 133 -1.29 4.46 -8.24
N SER A 134 -2.49 5.07 -8.34
CA SER A 134 -3.12 5.72 -7.18
C SER A 134 -3.75 4.72 -6.21
N VAL A 135 -3.72 5.07 -4.92
CA VAL A 135 -4.37 4.29 -3.85
C VAL A 135 -5.88 4.16 -4.10
N ALA A 136 -6.51 5.18 -4.70
CA ALA A 136 -7.94 5.16 -5.03
C ALA A 136 -8.34 4.03 -5.98
N ASP A 137 -7.47 3.62 -6.91
CA ASP A 137 -7.80 2.63 -7.96
C ASP A 137 -7.65 1.18 -7.48
N VAL A 138 -6.93 0.98 -6.38
CA VAL A 138 -6.57 -0.34 -5.83
C VAL A 138 -7.41 -0.68 -4.61
N MET A 139 -7.52 0.26 -3.67
CA MET A 139 -8.13 0.07 -2.35
C MET A 139 -9.65 0.11 -2.42
N GLU A 140 -10.27 -0.67 -1.54
CA GLU A 140 -11.73 -0.75 -1.39
C GLU A 140 -12.15 -0.12 -0.05
N MET A 141 -13.38 0.39 0.03
CA MET A 141 -13.81 1.17 1.20
C MET A 141 -13.74 0.39 2.52
N GLY A 142 -13.89 -0.94 2.48
CA GLY A 142 -13.76 -1.84 3.63
C GLY A 142 -12.37 -1.88 4.25
N ASP A 143 -11.33 -1.58 3.47
CA ASP A 143 -9.94 -1.52 3.95
C ASP A 143 -9.77 -0.43 5.03
N PHE A 144 -10.65 0.58 5.03
CA PHE A 144 -10.69 1.70 5.97
C PHE A 144 -11.85 1.61 6.99
N GLU A 145 -12.66 0.53 6.98
CA GLU A 145 -13.76 0.31 7.93
C GLU A 145 -13.29 0.25 9.39
N ALA A 146 -12.08 -0.28 9.61
CA ALA A 146 -11.43 -0.37 10.92
C ALA A 146 -10.48 0.80 11.22
N SER A 147 -10.83 2.01 10.76
CA SER A 147 -9.99 3.22 10.85
C SER A 147 -10.76 4.48 11.25
N GLU A 148 -10.01 5.55 11.50
CA GLU A 148 -10.51 6.82 12.02
C GLU A 148 -11.24 7.68 10.98
N PHE A 149 -11.15 7.36 9.68
CA PHE A 149 -11.70 8.23 8.62
C PHE A 149 -13.24 8.30 8.59
N GLY A 150 -13.95 7.22 8.92
CA GLY A 150 -15.42 7.22 8.91
C GLY A 150 -16.06 7.34 7.51
N ILE A 151 -15.38 6.91 6.46
CA ILE A 151 -15.81 6.97 5.04
C ILE A 151 -17.21 6.35 4.86
N GLU A 152 -17.50 5.28 5.59
CA GLU A 152 -18.75 4.52 5.56
C GLU A 152 -19.98 5.36 5.97
N LYS A 153 -19.77 6.46 6.71
CA LYS A 153 -20.81 7.40 7.13
C LYS A 153 -21.17 8.43 6.06
N LEU A 154 -20.33 8.62 5.03
CA LEU A 154 -20.59 9.56 3.93
C LEU A 154 -21.73 9.05 3.04
N SER A 155 -22.46 9.99 2.44
CA SER A 155 -23.34 9.72 1.29
C SER A 155 -22.70 10.29 0.02
N VAL A 156 -23.15 9.83 -1.15
CA VAL A 156 -22.64 10.35 -2.44
C VAL A 156 -23.01 11.83 -2.62
N ARG A 157 -24.13 12.29 -2.03
CA ARG A 157 -24.48 13.72 -1.96
C ARG A 157 -23.50 14.54 -1.13
N ASN A 158 -23.08 14.04 0.03
CA ASN A 158 -22.10 14.74 0.88
C ASN A 158 -20.74 14.82 0.19
N ILE A 159 -20.30 13.74 -0.46
CA ILE A 159 -19.04 13.73 -1.23
C ILE A 159 -19.12 14.73 -2.39
N ALA A 160 -20.24 14.75 -3.12
CA ALA A 160 -20.43 15.63 -4.25
C ALA A 160 -20.49 17.12 -3.88
N SER A 161 -21.15 17.49 -2.76
CA SER A 161 -21.16 18.88 -2.30
C SER A 161 -19.78 19.37 -1.84
N MET A 162 -18.93 18.48 -1.33
CA MET A 162 -17.55 18.81 -0.93
C MET A 162 -16.53 18.77 -2.06
N THR A 163 -16.86 18.18 -3.22
CA THR A 163 -15.95 18.04 -4.39
C THR A 163 -16.44 18.73 -5.67
N GLY A 164 -17.62 19.35 -5.65
CA GLY A 164 -18.22 20.00 -6.81
C GLY A 164 -18.80 19.04 -7.86
N ALA A 165 -18.95 17.75 -7.56
CA ALA A 165 -19.39 16.75 -8.54
C ALA A 165 -20.88 16.90 -8.88
N ASN A 166 -21.22 17.03 -10.16
CA ASN A 166 -22.61 17.17 -10.60
C ASN A 166 -23.35 15.82 -10.66
N LEU A 167 -24.12 15.50 -9.62
CA LEU A 167 -24.89 14.25 -9.53
C LEU A 167 -25.91 14.05 -10.66
N LYS A 168 -26.42 15.14 -11.28
CA LYS A 168 -27.45 15.06 -12.33
C LYS A 168 -26.94 14.52 -13.66
N THR A 169 -25.61 14.57 -13.88
CA THR A 169 -24.96 14.04 -15.09
C THR A 169 -24.37 12.65 -14.90
N LEU A 170 -24.35 12.11 -13.67
CA LEU A 170 -23.83 10.78 -13.37
C LEU A 170 -24.85 9.69 -13.72
N LYS A 171 -24.33 8.51 -14.11
CA LYS A 171 -25.09 7.28 -14.38
C LYS A 171 -24.97 6.28 -13.24
N LEU A 172 -25.85 5.28 -13.14
CA LEU A 172 -25.81 4.30 -12.04
C LEU A 172 -24.48 3.52 -12.01
N ASP A 173 -23.96 3.12 -13.16
CA ASP A 173 -22.70 2.39 -13.31
C ASP A 173 -21.45 3.14 -12.81
N SER A 174 -21.51 4.48 -12.75
CA SER A 174 -20.46 5.33 -12.15
C SER A 174 -20.29 5.14 -10.64
N LEU A 175 -21.31 4.59 -9.95
CA LEU A 175 -21.24 4.13 -8.57
C LEU A 175 -21.25 2.60 -8.57
N GLU A 176 -20.07 2.00 -8.44
CA GLU A 176 -19.86 0.57 -8.74
C GLU A 176 -20.73 -0.40 -7.93
N LEU A 177 -21.01 -0.10 -6.66
CA LEU A 177 -21.83 -0.94 -5.78
C LEU A 177 -23.27 -1.13 -6.26
N THR A 178 -23.77 -0.26 -7.16
CA THR A 178 -25.10 -0.42 -7.78
C THR A 178 -25.19 -1.69 -8.63
N LYS A 179 -24.06 -2.14 -9.21
CA LYS A 179 -23.98 -3.35 -10.03
C LYS A 179 -24.52 -4.57 -9.30
N TRP A 180 -24.24 -4.66 -7.99
CA TRP A 180 -24.55 -5.83 -7.17
C TRP A 180 -25.59 -5.62 -6.08
N GLN A 181 -26.22 -4.44 -5.96
CA GLN A 181 -27.40 -4.32 -5.09
C GLN A 181 -28.57 -5.11 -5.67
N THR A 182 -29.45 -5.66 -4.82
CA THR A 182 -30.79 -6.10 -5.24
C THR A 182 -31.85 -5.06 -4.86
N ILE A 183 -33.07 -5.22 -5.38
CA ILE A 183 -34.23 -4.40 -4.97
C ILE A 183 -34.45 -4.51 -3.45
N ALA A 184 -34.23 -5.69 -2.85
CA ALA A 184 -34.34 -5.86 -1.41
C ALA A 184 -33.24 -5.10 -0.63
N ASP A 185 -31.98 -5.14 -1.08
CA ASP A 185 -30.92 -4.35 -0.45
C ASP A 185 -31.19 -2.84 -0.54
N LEU A 186 -31.66 -2.37 -1.70
CA LEU A 186 -32.00 -0.96 -1.91
C LEU A 186 -33.14 -0.51 -1.00
N THR A 187 -34.22 -1.31 -0.85
CA THR A 187 -35.30 -0.98 0.10
C THR A 187 -34.86 -1.07 1.57
N LYS A 188 -33.85 -1.88 1.91
CA LYS A 188 -33.24 -1.90 3.25
C LYS A 188 -32.39 -0.64 3.50
N ALA A 189 -31.62 -0.20 2.51
CA ALA A 189 -30.80 1.00 2.60
C ALA A 189 -31.63 2.29 2.58
N ILE A 190 -32.73 2.27 1.83
CA ILE A 190 -33.62 3.40 1.54
C ILE A 190 -35.07 2.98 1.83
N PRO A 191 -35.54 3.01 3.10
CA PRO A 191 -36.87 2.48 3.47
C PRO A 191 -38.07 3.18 2.79
N SER A 192 -37.91 4.40 2.31
CA SER A 192 -38.92 5.11 1.51
C SER A 192 -39.12 4.49 0.12
N LEU A 193 -38.09 3.88 -0.47
CA LEU A 193 -38.14 3.26 -1.80
C LEU A 193 -39.22 2.16 -1.88
N GLY A 194 -39.42 1.40 -0.79
CA GLY A 194 -40.45 0.37 -0.73
C GLY A 194 -41.89 0.89 -0.85
N LYS A 195 -42.12 2.20 -0.66
CA LYS A 195 -43.45 2.82 -0.77
C LYS A 195 -43.79 3.33 -2.17
N LEU A 196 -42.78 3.55 -3.03
CA LEU A 196 -42.99 4.01 -4.40
C LEU A 196 -43.58 2.89 -5.26
N GLN A 197 -44.29 3.25 -6.33
CA GLN A 197 -44.73 2.30 -7.34
C GLN A 197 -43.53 1.81 -8.17
N VAL A 198 -43.66 0.66 -8.81
CA VAL A 198 -42.61 0.13 -9.69
C VAL A 198 -42.39 1.08 -10.89
N ALA A 199 -43.46 1.67 -11.41
CA ALA A 199 -43.43 2.68 -12.48
C ALA A 199 -42.52 3.89 -12.17
N ASP A 200 -42.49 4.35 -10.91
CA ASP A 200 -41.77 5.56 -10.45
C ASP A 200 -40.25 5.41 -10.52
N VAL A 201 -39.74 4.18 -10.64
CA VAL A 201 -38.31 3.87 -10.52
C VAL A 201 -37.86 3.08 -11.75
N PRO A 202 -37.54 3.75 -12.88
CA PRO A 202 -37.24 3.11 -14.17
C PRO A 202 -36.27 1.91 -14.14
N PRO A 203 -35.11 1.95 -13.45
CA PRO A 203 -34.22 0.77 -13.39
C PRO A 203 -34.82 -0.41 -12.62
N ILE A 204 -35.80 -0.18 -11.72
CA ILE A 204 -36.51 -1.27 -11.04
C ILE A 204 -37.63 -1.81 -11.96
N ARG A 205 -38.42 -0.94 -12.59
CA ARG A 205 -39.42 -1.34 -13.59
C ARG A 205 -38.81 -2.18 -14.72
N ASP A 206 -37.74 -1.69 -15.34
CA ASP A 206 -37.14 -2.34 -16.50
C ASP A 206 -36.51 -3.70 -16.12
N LEU A 207 -35.98 -3.82 -14.89
CA LEU A 207 -35.52 -5.10 -14.31
C LEU A 207 -36.69 -6.07 -14.05
N VAL A 208 -37.82 -5.58 -13.56
CA VAL A 208 -39.05 -6.37 -13.36
C VAL A 208 -39.57 -6.86 -14.71
N ALA A 209 -39.72 -5.98 -15.70
CA ALA A 209 -40.17 -6.34 -17.04
C ALA A 209 -39.25 -7.37 -17.71
N LYS A 210 -37.93 -7.26 -17.52
CA LYS A 210 -36.93 -8.22 -18.03
C LYS A 210 -37.10 -9.64 -17.47
N LEU A 211 -37.60 -9.78 -16.24
CA LEU A 211 -37.65 -11.05 -15.51
C LEU A 211 -39.06 -11.65 -15.41
N ALA A 212 -40.07 -10.82 -15.14
CA ALA A 212 -41.48 -11.21 -15.12
C ALA A 212 -42.10 -11.28 -16.53
N ARG A 213 -41.41 -10.74 -17.56
CA ARG A 213 -41.90 -10.61 -18.95
C ARG A 213 -43.23 -9.85 -19.08
N SER A 214 -43.51 -8.95 -18.15
CA SER A 214 -44.77 -8.20 -18.06
C SER A 214 -44.56 -6.86 -17.35
N TYR A 215 -45.32 -5.84 -17.78
CA TYR A 215 -45.46 -4.53 -17.12
C TYR A 215 -46.73 -4.45 -16.24
N ALA A 216 -47.50 -5.54 -16.09
CA ALA A 216 -48.71 -5.59 -15.25
C ALA A 216 -48.41 -5.54 -13.72
N LEU A 217 -47.23 -5.04 -13.35
CA LEU A 217 -46.70 -4.91 -12.00
C LEU A 217 -46.31 -3.47 -11.68
N ASP A 218 -46.35 -2.58 -12.68
CA ASP A 218 -45.94 -1.17 -12.61
C ASP A 218 -46.70 -0.40 -11.49
N ASP A 219 -47.99 -0.69 -11.32
CA ASP A 219 -48.84 -0.10 -10.27
C ASP A 219 -48.53 -0.59 -8.85
N GLN A 220 -47.85 -1.74 -8.69
CA GLN A 220 -47.55 -2.28 -7.36
C GLN A 220 -46.49 -1.44 -6.66
N THR A 221 -46.61 -1.28 -5.34
CA THR A 221 -45.49 -0.72 -4.55
C THR A 221 -44.31 -1.69 -4.53
N ILE A 222 -43.09 -1.19 -4.52
CA ILE A 222 -41.87 -2.01 -4.55
C ILE A 222 -41.83 -2.99 -3.34
N ALA A 223 -42.35 -2.62 -2.18
CA ALA A 223 -42.49 -3.53 -1.04
C ALA A 223 -43.53 -4.66 -1.23
N ASN A 224 -44.55 -4.45 -2.07
CA ASN A 224 -45.51 -5.51 -2.44
C ASN A 224 -44.97 -6.38 -3.58
N LEU A 225 -44.31 -5.80 -4.60
CA LEU A 225 -43.56 -6.53 -5.63
C LEU A 225 -42.63 -7.58 -4.99
N LEU A 226 -41.86 -7.20 -3.97
CA LEU A 226 -40.96 -8.12 -3.26
C LEU A 226 -41.68 -9.23 -2.46
N LYS A 227 -42.99 -9.13 -2.21
CA LYS A 227 -43.80 -10.22 -1.65
C LYS A 227 -44.30 -11.14 -2.77
N THR A 228 -44.86 -10.55 -3.83
CA THR A 228 -45.44 -11.24 -4.98
C THR A 228 -44.39 -12.00 -5.81
N TYR A 229 -43.17 -11.46 -5.94
CA TYR A 229 -42.06 -12.05 -6.69
C TYR A 229 -40.79 -12.20 -5.82
N PRO A 230 -40.75 -13.17 -4.88
CA PRO A 230 -39.63 -13.31 -3.94
C PRO A 230 -38.25 -13.49 -4.58
N VAL A 231 -38.18 -14.00 -5.82
CA VAL A 231 -36.93 -14.14 -6.59
C VAL A 231 -36.17 -12.83 -6.72
N LEU A 232 -36.87 -11.69 -6.85
CA LEU A 232 -36.29 -10.36 -7.03
C LEU A 232 -35.47 -9.87 -5.82
N LYS A 233 -35.65 -10.50 -4.64
CA LYS A 233 -34.81 -10.23 -3.46
C LYS A 233 -33.34 -10.58 -3.67
N ASN A 234 -33.06 -11.54 -4.55
CA ASN A 234 -31.74 -12.12 -4.80
C ASN A 234 -31.17 -11.74 -6.18
N VAL A 235 -31.83 -10.85 -6.92
CA VAL A 235 -31.45 -10.41 -8.25
C VAL A 235 -30.61 -9.13 -8.18
N GLU A 236 -29.36 -9.22 -8.61
CA GLU A 236 -28.47 -8.07 -8.75
C GLU A 236 -28.86 -7.21 -9.96
N LEU A 237 -28.99 -5.89 -9.77
CA LEU A 237 -29.43 -4.96 -10.81
C LEU A 237 -28.54 -5.03 -12.07
N GLY A 238 -27.22 -4.89 -11.90
CA GLY A 238 -26.25 -4.83 -13.01
C GLY A 238 -26.07 -6.13 -13.79
N LYS A 239 -26.73 -7.22 -13.40
CA LYS A 239 -26.68 -8.51 -14.12
C LYS A 239 -27.69 -8.59 -15.27
N TYR A 240 -28.77 -7.81 -15.24
CA TYR A 240 -29.90 -7.95 -16.17
C TYR A 240 -30.28 -6.66 -16.93
N ILE A 241 -29.85 -5.49 -16.45
CA ILE A 241 -30.05 -4.18 -17.10
C ILE A 241 -28.72 -3.44 -17.26
N ASN A 242 -28.58 -2.63 -18.32
CA ASN A 242 -27.41 -1.77 -18.50
C ASN A 242 -27.54 -0.51 -17.62
N LEU A 243 -26.75 -0.44 -16.56
CA LEU A 243 -26.79 0.65 -15.59
C LEU A 243 -26.32 2.00 -16.16
N GLY A 244 -25.54 2.01 -17.25
CA GLY A 244 -25.18 3.23 -17.97
C GLY A 244 -26.34 3.94 -18.65
N ASN A 245 -27.50 3.28 -18.81
CA ASN A 245 -28.70 3.92 -19.38
C ASN A 245 -29.30 4.95 -18.40
N TYR A 246 -29.37 4.60 -17.11
CA TYR A 246 -30.08 5.35 -16.06
C TYR A 246 -29.17 6.32 -15.31
N LYS A 247 -29.69 7.48 -14.91
CA LYS A 247 -28.96 8.45 -14.08
C LYS A 247 -28.85 7.95 -12.65
N LEU A 248 -27.84 8.43 -11.93
CA LEU A 248 -27.66 8.16 -10.50
C LEU A 248 -28.82 8.68 -9.64
N THR A 249 -29.62 9.61 -10.17
CA THR A 249 -30.85 10.14 -9.56
C THR A 249 -32.11 9.32 -9.81
N ASP A 250 -32.09 8.36 -10.76
CA ASP A 250 -33.29 7.62 -11.18
C ASP A 250 -33.69 6.51 -10.19
N ILE A 251 -32.94 6.37 -9.08
CA ILE A 251 -33.33 5.64 -7.87
C ILE A 251 -33.43 6.67 -6.73
N PRO A 252 -34.65 7.08 -6.33
CA PRO A 252 -34.84 8.06 -5.27
C PRO A 252 -34.15 7.66 -3.96
N GLY A 253 -33.42 8.60 -3.34
CA GLY A 253 -32.66 8.38 -2.11
C GLY A 253 -31.31 7.67 -2.25
N LEU A 254 -30.93 7.16 -3.44
CA LEU A 254 -29.66 6.46 -3.66
C LEU A 254 -28.43 7.32 -3.32
N THR A 255 -28.49 8.62 -3.63
CA THR A 255 -27.40 9.57 -3.31
C THR A 255 -27.41 10.07 -1.87
N ASP A 256 -28.50 9.85 -1.13
CA ASP A 256 -28.70 10.33 0.24
C ASP A 256 -28.31 9.31 1.31
N ALA A 257 -28.51 8.02 1.05
CA ALA A 257 -28.13 6.98 1.99
C ALA A 257 -26.61 6.97 2.23
N ALA A 258 -26.21 6.87 3.50
CA ALA A 258 -24.82 6.66 3.87
C ALA A 258 -24.32 5.32 3.31
N LEU A 259 -23.08 5.29 2.82
CA LEU A 259 -22.49 4.17 2.08
C LEU A 259 -22.59 2.84 2.85
N GLN A 260 -22.42 2.87 4.18
CA GLN A 260 -22.56 1.71 5.06
C GLN A 260 -23.93 0.99 5.00
N LYS A 261 -24.98 1.64 4.49
CA LYS A 261 -26.33 1.04 4.40
C LYS A 261 -26.48 0.05 3.24
N PHE A 262 -25.62 0.13 2.23
CA PHE A 262 -25.69 -0.73 1.04
C PHE A 262 -25.05 -2.10 1.27
N ALA A 263 -25.56 -3.13 0.61
CA ALA A 263 -25.06 -4.49 0.77
C ALA A 263 -23.66 -4.63 0.16
N ASN A 264 -22.72 -5.17 0.95
CA ASN A 264 -21.31 -5.34 0.58
C ASN A 264 -20.62 -4.03 0.12
N TRP A 265 -21.00 -2.88 0.70
CA TRP A 265 -20.36 -1.58 0.39
C TRP A 265 -18.83 -1.63 0.57
N GLN A 266 -18.34 -2.45 1.50
CA GLN A 266 -16.92 -2.66 1.78
C GLN A 266 -16.11 -3.02 0.53
N ASN A 267 -16.69 -3.74 -0.43
CA ASN A 267 -16.00 -4.25 -1.63
C ASN A 267 -15.88 -3.20 -2.75
N ASN A 268 -16.42 -1.98 -2.59
CA ASN A 268 -16.38 -0.95 -3.63
C ASN A 268 -15.02 -0.25 -3.65
N ILE A 269 -14.44 -0.13 -4.85
CA ILE A 269 -13.18 0.60 -5.06
C ILE A 269 -13.38 2.10 -4.73
N ILE A 270 -12.42 2.73 -4.06
CA ILE A 270 -12.52 4.15 -3.67
C ILE A 270 -12.70 5.08 -4.89
N GLY A 271 -11.93 4.84 -5.95
CA GLY A 271 -12.04 5.51 -7.26
C GLY A 271 -13.32 5.19 -8.05
N LYS A 272 -14.18 4.29 -7.54
CA LYS A 272 -15.50 3.96 -8.11
C LYS A 272 -16.66 4.37 -7.18
N VAL A 273 -16.41 5.32 -6.28
CA VAL A 273 -17.44 6.20 -5.71
C VAL A 273 -17.24 7.61 -6.29
N PRO A 274 -18.25 8.20 -6.95
CA PRO A 274 -18.10 9.52 -7.57
C PRO A 274 -17.61 10.59 -6.58
N GLY A 275 -16.49 11.24 -6.91
CA GLY A 275 -15.85 12.27 -6.10
C GLY A 275 -14.98 11.78 -4.94
N LEU A 276 -15.14 10.55 -4.41
CA LEU A 276 -14.47 10.13 -3.17
C LEU A 276 -12.94 10.15 -3.27
N ALA A 277 -12.39 9.78 -4.42
CA ALA A 277 -10.95 9.83 -4.68
C ALA A 277 -10.36 11.25 -4.64
N LEU A 278 -11.19 12.27 -4.86
CA LEU A 278 -10.82 13.70 -4.87
C LEU A 278 -11.09 14.40 -3.54
N LEU A 279 -11.85 13.78 -2.62
CA LEU A 279 -12.22 14.38 -1.35
C LEU A 279 -10.97 14.47 -0.43
N PRO A 280 -10.57 15.67 0.03
CA PRO A 280 -9.42 15.79 0.93
C PRO A 280 -9.68 15.11 2.27
N PHE A 281 -8.65 14.52 2.85
CA PHE A 281 -8.76 13.75 4.11
C PHE A 281 -9.26 14.63 5.27
N GLY A 282 -8.95 15.93 5.24
CA GLY A 282 -9.47 16.95 6.16
C GLY A 282 -10.97 17.26 6.02
N LYS A 283 -11.69 16.56 5.13
CA LYS A 283 -13.14 16.63 4.91
C LYS A 283 -13.88 15.31 5.22
N PHE A 284 -13.17 14.28 5.68
CA PHE A 284 -13.81 13.05 6.12
C PHE A 284 -14.48 13.22 7.51
N PRO A 285 -15.51 12.41 7.86
CA PRO A 285 -16.23 12.53 9.13
C PRO A 285 -15.37 12.30 10.38
N GLY A 286 -14.24 11.61 10.23
CA GLY A 286 -13.15 11.61 11.18
C GLY A 286 -11.80 11.78 10.47
N ILE A 287 -10.79 12.23 11.22
CA ILE A 287 -9.44 12.46 10.73
C ILE A 287 -8.49 11.80 11.74
N PRO A 288 -7.44 11.07 11.32
CA PRO A 288 -6.45 10.57 12.25
C PRO A 288 -5.75 11.73 12.95
N ALA A 289 -6.01 11.87 14.25
CA ALA A 289 -5.32 12.82 15.09
C ALA A 289 -3.85 12.39 15.23
N ALA A 290 -2.94 13.35 15.03
CA ALA A 290 -1.52 13.14 15.30
C ALA A 290 -1.32 12.99 16.82
N ASP A 291 -0.70 11.90 17.27
CA ASP A 291 -0.44 11.68 18.70
C ASP A 291 0.79 12.48 19.18
N LEU A 292 0.58 13.79 19.34
CA LEU A 292 1.56 14.77 19.82
C LEU A 292 2.09 14.51 21.25
N THR A 293 1.61 13.47 21.93
CA THR A 293 2.08 13.10 23.28
C THR A 293 3.23 12.09 23.29
N ALA A 294 3.57 11.55 22.12
CA ALA A 294 4.66 10.59 21.91
C ALA A 294 5.61 11.11 20.81
N VAL A 295 6.33 12.18 21.11
CA VAL A 295 7.31 12.84 20.22
C VAL A 295 8.73 12.46 20.65
N GLY A 296 9.56 12.04 19.69
CA GLY A 296 11.02 11.98 19.83
C GLY A 296 11.69 12.91 18.82
N LYS A 297 13.02 12.86 18.75
CA LYS A 297 13.80 13.36 17.61
C LYS A 297 14.52 12.22 16.92
N VAL A 298 14.75 12.36 15.61
CA VAL A 298 15.74 11.54 14.90
C VAL A 298 17.13 11.96 15.41
N ASP A 299 17.92 11.01 15.91
CA ASP A 299 19.26 11.27 16.47
C ASP A 299 20.35 10.83 15.48
N LEU A 300 20.44 9.52 15.20
CA LEU A 300 21.41 8.94 14.28
C LEU A 300 20.75 7.95 13.30
N PRO A 301 20.66 8.25 12.00
CA PRO A 301 20.24 7.31 10.96
C PRO A 301 21.38 6.36 10.58
N LEU A 302 21.27 5.07 10.92
CA LEU A 302 22.34 4.08 10.74
C LEU A 302 21.96 2.97 9.75
N GLY A 303 22.93 2.56 8.93
CA GLY A 303 22.74 1.64 7.80
C GLY A 303 22.68 0.15 8.16
N THR A 304 22.69 -0.71 7.13
CA THR A 304 22.54 -2.18 7.27
C THR A 304 23.82 -2.89 7.76
N LEU A 305 24.80 -2.17 8.29
CA LEU A 305 25.94 -2.77 9.02
C LEU A 305 25.55 -3.10 10.47
N GLU A 306 24.62 -2.32 11.04
CA GLU A 306 24.17 -2.49 12.42
C GLU A 306 23.45 -3.83 12.66
N SER A 307 23.62 -4.35 13.87
CA SER A 307 23.12 -5.64 14.35
C SER A 307 22.79 -5.56 15.85
N ASP A 308 22.13 -6.58 16.40
CA ASP A 308 21.83 -6.72 17.84
C ASP A 308 21.18 -5.46 18.48
N ARG A 309 20.15 -4.92 17.82
CA ARG A 309 19.36 -3.78 18.30
C ARG A 309 18.19 -4.24 19.16
N HIS A 310 18.41 -4.24 20.48
CA HIS A 310 17.44 -4.73 21.46
C HIS A 310 16.50 -3.64 22.02
N ARG A 311 16.91 -2.35 22.08
CA ARG A 311 16.08 -1.23 22.58
C ARG A 311 15.10 -0.70 21.52
N SER A 312 14.52 -1.63 20.75
CA SER A 312 13.63 -1.35 19.64
C SER A 312 12.25 -0.89 20.12
N ILE A 313 11.72 0.17 19.50
CA ILE A 313 10.31 0.58 19.59
C ILE A 313 9.46 0.06 18.40
N SER A 314 9.98 -0.88 17.63
CA SER A 314 9.45 -1.27 16.32
C SER A 314 8.64 -2.56 16.36
N GLY A 315 7.61 -2.67 15.51
CA GLY A 315 6.89 -3.94 15.36
C GLY A 315 5.51 -3.82 14.72
N SER A 316 4.50 -4.44 15.36
CA SER A 316 3.11 -4.56 14.88
C SER A 316 2.11 -4.71 16.02
N ASP A 317 0.83 -4.51 15.71
CA ASP A 317 -0.31 -4.82 16.60
C ASP A 317 -0.32 -6.30 17.06
N ARG A 318 0.40 -7.20 16.36
CA ARG A 318 0.36 -8.67 16.58
C ARG A 318 1.63 -9.25 17.20
N SER A 319 2.78 -8.61 17.02
CA SER A 319 4.07 -8.99 17.64
C SER A 319 4.46 -8.07 18.80
N GLY A 320 3.66 -7.03 19.09
CA GLY A 320 4.08 -5.91 19.93
C GLY A 320 4.98 -4.94 19.15
N PHE A 321 5.26 -3.79 19.75
CA PHE A 321 6.12 -2.74 19.19
C PHE A 321 7.47 -2.67 19.92
N ASN A 322 8.01 -3.83 20.29
CA ASN A 322 9.27 -3.95 21.03
C ASN A 322 10.10 -5.11 20.47
N VAL A 323 10.06 -5.31 19.15
CA VAL A 323 10.72 -6.43 18.49
C VAL A 323 12.17 -6.05 18.19
N SER A 324 13.10 -6.73 18.85
CA SER A 324 14.54 -6.58 18.61
C SER A 324 14.92 -7.00 17.20
N CYS A 325 16.00 -6.43 16.66
CA CYS A 325 16.56 -6.78 15.36
C CYS A 325 17.96 -7.36 15.54
N GLU A 326 18.19 -8.57 15.02
CA GLU A 326 19.42 -9.34 15.23
C GLU A 326 20.52 -8.97 14.23
N SER A 327 20.21 -8.74 12.95
CA SER A 327 21.23 -8.38 11.95
C SER A 327 20.71 -7.51 10.80
N LYS A 328 21.61 -6.74 10.20
CA LYS A 328 21.36 -5.83 9.06
C LYS A 328 20.28 -4.78 9.35
N CYS A 329 20.29 -4.29 10.58
CA CYS A 329 19.29 -3.46 11.22
C CYS A 329 19.45 -1.99 10.84
N ALA A 330 19.19 -1.62 9.58
CA ALA A 330 19.11 -0.20 9.24
C ALA A 330 17.97 0.45 10.04
N HIS A 331 18.26 1.57 10.71
CA HIS A 331 17.36 2.16 11.69
C HIS A 331 17.62 3.66 11.87
N ILE A 332 16.81 4.30 12.71
CA ILE A 332 17.23 5.51 13.42
C ILE A 332 17.37 5.18 14.90
N GLU A 333 18.38 5.74 15.55
CA GLU A 333 18.32 6.00 16.98
C GLU A 333 17.51 7.27 17.23
N LEU A 334 16.85 7.31 18.39
CA LEU A 334 15.99 8.40 18.81
C LEU A 334 16.60 9.14 19.99
N ALA A 335 16.34 10.44 20.08
CA ALA A 335 16.64 11.28 21.24
C ALA A 335 15.34 11.79 21.87
N GLY A 336 15.31 11.89 23.21
CA GLY A 336 14.14 12.40 23.92
C GLY A 336 14.26 12.39 25.44
N SER A 337 13.12 12.31 26.12
CA SER A 337 13.04 12.27 27.58
C SER A 337 13.09 10.84 28.13
N GLY A 338 13.83 10.65 29.23
CA GLY A 338 13.96 9.37 29.92
C GLY A 338 14.57 8.28 29.02
N GLU A 339 13.97 7.09 29.04
CA GLU A 339 14.45 5.89 28.31
C GLU A 339 14.49 6.06 26.78
N LEU A 340 13.89 7.12 26.21
CA LEU A 340 13.75 7.30 24.76
C LEU A 340 15.07 7.57 24.02
N THR A 341 16.09 8.10 24.70
CA THR A 341 17.40 8.32 24.08
C THR A 341 18.11 6.98 23.83
N GLY A 342 18.69 6.82 22.62
CA GLY A 342 19.27 5.55 22.17
C GLY A 342 18.24 4.43 21.97
N ALA A 343 16.98 4.77 21.73
CA ALA A 343 15.94 3.81 21.37
C ALA A 343 15.87 3.64 19.85
N GLN A 344 15.76 2.41 19.35
CA GLN A 344 15.84 2.15 17.90
C GLN A 344 14.47 2.07 17.22
N TRP A 345 14.29 2.79 16.10
CA TRP A 345 13.21 2.53 15.15
C TRP A 345 13.78 1.88 13.87
N ILE A 346 13.58 0.56 13.76
CA ILE A 346 14.09 -0.32 12.70
C ILE A 346 13.31 -0.14 11.39
N SER A 347 14.05 -0.09 10.27
CA SER A 347 13.51 -0.03 8.91
C SER A 347 12.68 -1.26 8.55
N GLY A 348 11.52 -1.03 7.93
CA GLY A 348 10.66 -2.09 7.40
C GLY A 348 11.23 -2.84 6.21
N LYS A 349 12.34 -2.34 5.61
CA LYS A 349 13.14 -3.10 4.64
C LYS A 349 14.04 -4.13 5.31
N SER A 350 14.61 -3.79 6.47
CA SER A 350 15.44 -4.69 7.27
C SER A 350 14.62 -5.74 8.00
N GLN A 351 13.45 -5.37 8.55
CA GLN A 351 12.66 -6.27 9.39
C GLN A 351 11.18 -6.35 9.01
N LYS A 352 10.67 -7.59 8.91
CA LYS A 352 9.24 -7.90 8.81
C LYS A 352 8.81 -8.78 9.97
N VAL A 353 7.74 -8.41 10.65
CA VAL A 353 7.17 -9.12 11.82
C VAL A 353 5.82 -9.74 11.49
N ARG A 354 5.22 -10.51 12.41
CA ARG A 354 3.89 -11.10 12.17
C ARG A 354 2.82 -10.01 12.25
N GLY A 355 1.79 -10.11 11.41
CA GLY A 355 0.73 -9.11 11.28
C GLY A 355 -0.64 -9.72 11.05
N GLY A 356 -1.66 -8.86 10.99
CA GLY A 356 -3.04 -9.24 10.71
C GLY A 356 -3.70 -10.18 11.73
N PHE A 357 -4.95 -10.56 11.44
CA PHE A 357 -5.77 -11.50 12.21
C PHE A 357 -6.97 -12.00 11.39
N GLY A 358 -7.63 -13.06 11.84
CA GLY A 358 -8.73 -13.69 11.10
C GLY A 358 -8.25 -14.41 9.84
N VAL A 359 -9.15 -14.59 8.86
CA VAL A 359 -8.86 -15.24 7.58
C VAL A 359 -7.90 -14.38 6.75
N LEU A 360 -8.10 -13.06 6.72
CA LEU A 360 -7.24 -12.12 5.99
C LEU A 360 -5.84 -12.01 6.62
N GLY A 361 -5.69 -12.32 7.91
CA GLY A 361 -4.39 -12.43 8.60
C GLY A 361 -3.47 -13.54 8.08
N ASN A 362 -3.92 -14.34 7.09
CA ASN A 362 -3.07 -15.31 6.39
C ASN A 362 -2.42 -14.75 5.11
N LEU A 363 -2.84 -13.58 4.63
CA LEU A 363 -2.25 -12.93 3.46
C LEU A 363 -0.82 -12.42 3.74
N PHE A 364 -0.04 -12.19 2.68
CA PHE A 364 1.32 -11.65 2.74
C PHE A 364 2.26 -12.46 3.67
N ASP A 365 2.20 -13.78 3.59
CA ASP A 365 2.94 -14.72 4.47
C ASP A 365 2.74 -14.46 5.97
N ARG A 366 1.59 -13.88 6.34
CA ARG A 366 1.23 -13.45 7.70
C ARG A 366 2.19 -12.38 8.26
N ARG A 367 2.93 -11.67 7.40
CA ARG A 367 3.99 -10.70 7.76
C ARG A 367 3.76 -9.30 7.19
N GLU A 368 4.26 -8.31 7.91
CA GLU A 368 4.27 -6.88 7.57
C GLU A 368 5.63 -6.26 7.94
N PRO A 369 6.07 -5.19 7.25
CA PRO A 369 7.19 -4.37 7.71
C PRO A 369 7.00 -3.88 9.15
N THR A 370 8.10 -3.74 9.89
CA THR A 370 8.10 -3.07 11.20
C THR A 370 7.77 -1.58 11.06
N GLY A 371 7.07 -1.03 12.05
CA GLY A 371 6.72 0.40 12.08
C GLY A 371 5.80 0.75 13.24
N ARG A 372 5.09 1.88 13.14
CA ARG A 372 4.28 2.49 14.20
C ARG A 372 2.93 3.01 13.66
N HIS A 373 2.03 3.38 14.58
CA HIS A 373 0.71 3.96 14.30
C HIS A 373 0.53 5.39 14.90
N PRO A 374 1.39 6.38 14.57
CA PRO A 374 1.25 7.76 15.08
C PRO A 374 0.06 8.54 14.51
N PHE A 375 -0.55 8.03 13.44
CA PHE A 375 -1.72 8.58 12.74
C PHE A 375 -2.85 7.55 12.64
N GLY A 376 -3.17 6.90 13.77
CA GLY A 376 -4.28 5.94 13.85
C GLY A 376 -4.03 4.63 13.12
N LYS A 377 -5.12 3.92 12.81
CA LYS A 377 -5.15 2.56 12.23
C LYS A 377 -5.49 2.54 10.73
N SER A 378 -5.64 3.70 10.10
CA SER A 378 -5.77 3.83 8.63
C SER A 378 -4.56 3.26 7.88
N PHE A 379 -3.35 3.45 8.41
CA PHE A 379 -2.10 2.98 7.82
C PHE A 379 -1.01 2.87 8.89
N LYS A 380 0.00 2.03 8.65
CA LYS A 380 1.25 2.01 9.40
C LYS A 380 2.26 2.98 8.79
N GLN A 381 2.92 3.79 9.62
CA GLN A 381 4.13 4.52 9.22
C GLN A 381 5.35 3.61 9.41
N VAL A 382 6.16 3.50 8.35
CA VAL A 382 7.33 2.63 8.26
C VAL A 382 8.54 3.46 7.84
N ILE A 383 9.67 3.33 8.53
CA ILE A 383 10.96 3.84 8.03
C ILE A 383 11.37 2.96 6.85
N TRP A 384 11.53 3.56 5.66
CA TRP A 384 11.64 2.82 4.40
C TRP A 384 13.02 2.92 3.75
N ASN A 385 13.66 4.09 3.81
CA ASN A 385 15.06 4.26 3.43
C ASN A 385 15.79 5.02 4.54
N VAL A 386 17.05 4.65 4.75
CA VAL A 386 17.98 5.30 5.69
C VAL A 386 19.22 5.71 4.90
N ASN A 387 19.70 6.93 5.10
CA ASN A 387 20.90 7.48 4.48
C ASN A 387 21.78 8.13 5.56
N GLU A 388 22.68 7.33 6.10
CA GLU A 388 23.67 7.68 7.12
C GLU A 388 24.62 8.78 6.64
N ALA A 389 25.03 8.75 5.36
CA ALA A 389 26.00 9.69 4.78
C ALA A 389 25.48 11.13 4.64
N ASN A 390 24.20 11.41 4.91
CA ASN A 390 23.65 12.76 4.96
C ASN A 390 22.59 12.97 6.06
N GLY A 391 22.57 12.10 7.07
CA GLY A 391 21.69 12.22 8.22
C GLY A 391 20.21 12.29 7.87
N SER A 392 19.70 11.42 6.97
CA SER A 392 18.30 11.48 6.55
C SER A 392 17.59 10.12 6.40
N ILE A 393 16.26 10.16 6.54
CA ILE A 393 15.36 9.03 6.28
C ILE A 393 14.15 9.43 5.43
N THR A 394 13.59 8.45 4.72
CA THR A 394 12.25 8.56 4.10
C THR A 394 11.31 7.57 4.75
N THR A 395 10.12 7.99 5.16
CA THR A 395 9.08 7.08 5.63
C THR A 395 8.04 6.80 4.56
N ALA A 396 7.34 5.67 4.70
CA ALA A 396 6.27 5.25 3.82
C ALA A 396 5.03 4.83 4.63
N MET A 397 3.86 4.98 4.01
CA MET A 397 2.60 4.40 4.50
C MET A 397 2.43 2.98 3.95
N PHE A 398 1.98 2.08 4.82
CA PHE A 398 1.49 0.76 4.45
C PHE A 398 0.06 0.56 4.93
N PHE A 399 -0.80 0.09 4.05
CA PHE A 399 -2.21 -0.19 4.27
C PHE A 399 -2.44 -1.70 4.41
N ARG A 400 -3.64 -2.09 4.88
CA ARG A 400 -4.07 -3.48 5.02
C ARG A 400 -5.45 -3.67 4.41
N ILE A 401 -5.78 -4.92 4.08
CA ILE A 401 -7.13 -5.32 3.67
C ILE A 401 -7.94 -5.59 4.93
N CYS A 402 -9.14 -5.04 5.04
CA CYS A 402 -10.05 -5.30 6.15
C CYS A 402 -11.44 -5.66 5.62
N LYS A 403 -12.13 -6.54 6.35
CA LYS A 403 -13.54 -6.86 6.09
C LYS A 403 -14.21 -7.35 7.36
N ARG A 404 -14.88 -6.43 8.06
CA ARG A 404 -15.58 -6.70 9.32
C ARG A 404 -17.08 -6.90 9.05
N GLY A 405 -17.87 -7.08 10.11
CA GLY A 405 -19.30 -7.35 10.01
C GLY A 405 -19.62 -8.84 9.89
N ILE A 406 -20.46 -9.22 8.92
CA ILE A 406 -20.96 -10.60 8.78
C ILE A 406 -20.83 -11.07 7.32
N PRO A 407 -19.96 -12.04 7.00
CA PRO A 407 -18.94 -12.65 7.87
C PRO A 407 -17.77 -11.70 8.14
N ASP A 408 -17.22 -11.75 9.37
CA ASP A 408 -15.97 -11.07 9.71
C ASP A 408 -14.78 -11.91 9.24
N LEU A 409 -13.94 -11.34 8.37
CA LEU A 409 -12.72 -12.00 7.87
C LEU A 409 -11.45 -11.48 8.57
N GLY A 410 -11.58 -10.54 9.51
CA GLY A 410 -10.50 -9.82 10.17
C GLY A 410 -9.82 -8.79 9.27
N CYS A 411 -8.50 -8.69 9.36
CA CYS A 411 -7.68 -7.83 8.51
C CYS A 411 -6.33 -8.49 8.20
N SER A 412 -5.76 -8.17 7.04
CA SER A 412 -4.42 -8.59 6.64
C SER A 412 -3.33 -7.90 7.47
N PRO A 413 -2.07 -8.37 7.36
CA PRO A 413 -0.93 -7.54 7.69
C PRO A 413 -0.93 -6.21 6.91
N TYR A 414 -0.31 -5.17 7.45
CA TYR A 414 -0.06 -3.89 6.77
C TYR A 414 1.04 -4.03 5.71
N SER A 415 0.67 -4.60 4.56
CA SER A 415 1.59 -4.97 3.48
C SER A 415 1.17 -4.50 2.08
N ILE A 416 0.12 -3.67 1.98
CA ILE A 416 -0.19 -2.93 0.74
C ILE A 416 0.56 -1.60 0.76
N GLY A 417 1.47 -1.40 -0.18
CA GLY A 417 2.39 -0.28 -0.17
C GLY A 417 3.64 -0.57 -1.01
N PRO A 418 4.70 0.23 -0.85
CA PRO A 418 4.76 1.45 -0.05
C PRO A 418 4.05 2.60 -0.77
N VAL A 419 3.60 3.60 -0.01
CA VAL A 419 3.25 4.94 -0.53
C VAL A 419 4.16 5.94 0.15
N GLN A 420 4.81 6.83 -0.61
CA GLN A 420 5.75 7.81 -0.03
C GLN A 420 5.03 8.74 0.96
N PHE A 421 5.70 9.05 2.06
CA PHE A 421 5.16 9.84 3.17
C PHE A 421 6.18 10.92 3.61
N LEU A 422 6.22 11.21 4.91
CA LEU A 422 7.12 12.20 5.49
C LEU A 422 8.60 11.78 5.37
N ASN A 423 9.45 12.74 5.02
CA ASN A 423 10.91 12.62 5.09
C ASN A 423 11.40 13.35 6.35
N TYR A 424 12.51 12.89 6.93
CA TYR A 424 13.12 13.49 8.12
C TYR A 424 14.63 13.53 8.00
N LYS A 425 15.27 14.42 8.75
CA LYS A 425 16.71 14.47 9.01
C LYS A 425 17.01 14.32 10.50
N GLU A 426 18.28 14.17 10.82
CA GLU A 426 18.83 14.39 12.16
C GLU A 426 18.25 15.67 12.79
N MET A 427 17.98 15.62 14.09
CA MET A 427 17.35 16.65 14.92
C MET A 427 15.87 16.99 14.60
N ASP A 428 15.28 16.51 13.49
CA ASP A 428 13.85 16.66 13.23
C ASP A 428 13.02 15.93 14.30
N ALA A 429 11.93 16.56 14.73
CA ALA A 429 10.95 15.91 15.61
C ALA A 429 10.15 14.85 14.83
N ILE A 430 9.91 13.70 15.45
CA ILE A 430 9.19 12.57 14.85
C ILE A 430 8.13 12.03 15.80
N LEU A 431 6.96 11.70 15.24
CA LEU A 431 5.85 11.12 15.97
C LEU A 431 5.99 9.59 16.06
N LEU A 432 6.06 9.11 17.30
CA LEU A 432 6.24 7.70 17.62
C LEU A 432 4.90 6.98 17.81
N GLY A 433 3.85 7.71 18.21
CA GLY A 433 2.52 7.15 18.50
C GLY A 433 2.50 6.21 19.71
N ARG A 434 1.32 5.70 20.04
CA ARG A 434 1.08 4.86 21.24
C ARG A 434 0.65 3.41 20.91
N PRO A 435 0.88 2.46 21.84
CA PRO A 435 1.61 2.61 23.10
C PRO A 435 3.12 2.81 22.87
N LEU A 436 3.75 3.69 23.63
CA LEU A 436 5.20 3.87 23.61
C LEU A 436 5.81 3.23 24.86
N SER A 437 6.62 2.22 24.63
CA SER A 437 7.41 1.49 25.60
C SER A 437 8.78 1.27 24.97
N VAL A 438 9.85 1.55 25.72
CA VAL A 438 11.23 1.30 25.29
C VAL A 438 11.77 0.12 26.11
N PRO A 439 12.39 -0.90 25.51
CA PRO A 439 13.11 -1.93 26.25
C PRO A 439 14.31 -1.29 26.95
N ARG A 440 14.66 -1.79 28.14
CA ARG A 440 15.90 -1.39 28.82
C ARG A 440 17.10 -2.06 28.16
#